data_AF-A0A7K7LSA7-F1
#
_entry.id   AF-A0A7K7LSA7-F1
#
_cell.length_a   1.000
_cell.length_b   1.000
_cell.length_c   1.000
_cell.angle_alpha   90.00
_cell.angle_beta   90.00
_cell.angle_gamma   90.00
#
_symmetry.space_group_name_H-M   'P 1'
#
loop_
_entity.id
_entity.type
_entity.pdbx_description
1 polymer ?
#
loop_
_entity_poly.entity_id
_entity_poly.type
_entity_poly.pdbx_seq_one_letter_code
_entity_poly.pdbx_strand_id
1 'polypeptide(L)'
;MLRFAITLLAVITSSTCQKYGCLEGDTQKLEPSPEPSMRECTLYSKSSCCYADFTEQLAHSPVIKVRNSYWNRCGQLSKSCEDFTKKIECFYRCSPHAARWIHPNDTAAIQAVPLCQSFCDDWYEACKDDSICVRNWLTDWEWDERGENHCENKCIPYREV
;
A
#
# COMPACT_ATOMS: atom_id res chain seq x y z
N MET A 1 49.38 -44.93 -2.31
CA MET A 1 48.46 -44.45 -1.26
C MET A 1 47.73 -43.22 -1.78
N LEU A 2 46.49 -43.38 -2.25
CA LEU A 2 45.71 -42.32 -2.90
C LEU A 2 44.87 -41.61 -1.83
N ARG A 3 45.16 -40.34 -1.52
CA ARG A 3 44.40 -39.54 -0.55
C ARG A 3 43.26 -38.82 -1.28
N PHE A 4 42.03 -39.28 -1.10
CA PHE A 4 40.84 -38.56 -1.53
C PHE A 4 40.62 -37.36 -0.59
N ALA A 5 40.83 -36.14 -1.09
CA ALA A 5 40.45 -34.93 -0.40
C ALA A 5 38.96 -34.68 -0.63
N ILE A 6 38.13 -34.89 0.40
CA ILE A 6 36.71 -34.54 0.38
C ILE A 6 36.63 -33.05 0.69
N THR A 7 36.48 -32.22 -0.35
CA THR A 7 36.16 -30.80 -0.21
C THR A 7 34.69 -30.66 0.15
N LEU A 8 34.38 -30.42 1.43
CA LEU A 8 33.06 -29.93 1.85
C LEU A 8 32.88 -28.50 1.32
N LEU A 9 32.06 -28.32 0.28
CA LEU A 9 31.52 -27.02 -0.06
C LEU A 9 30.50 -26.62 1.01
N ALA A 10 30.91 -25.72 1.92
CA ALA A 10 29.99 -25.04 2.79
C ALA A 10 29.10 -24.11 1.95
N VAL A 11 27.81 -24.44 1.83
CA VAL A 11 26.81 -23.56 1.23
C VAL A 11 26.55 -22.44 2.24
N ILE A 12 27.18 -21.29 2.02
CA ILE A 12 26.89 -20.08 2.79
C ILE A 12 25.56 -19.55 2.25
N THR A 13 24.46 -19.94 2.89
CA THR A 13 23.17 -19.27 2.67
C THR A 13 23.29 -17.87 3.25
N SER A 14 23.46 -16.87 2.39
CA SER A 14 23.33 -15.47 2.76
C SER A 14 21.89 -15.25 3.23
N SER A 15 21.66 -15.32 4.54
CA SER A 15 20.43 -14.85 5.15
C SER A 15 20.44 -13.32 5.03
N THR A 16 19.80 -12.80 3.98
CA THR A 16 19.47 -11.39 3.93
C THR A 16 18.68 -11.06 5.19
N CYS A 17 19.25 -10.21 6.04
CA CYS A 17 18.61 -9.75 7.26
C CYS A 17 17.27 -9.14 6.86
N GLN A 18 16.16 -9.85 7.14
CA GLN A 18 14.84 -9.38 6.78
C GLN A 18 14.61 -8.08 7.57
N LYS A 19 14.46 -6.95 6.88
CA LYS A 19 14.25 -5.65 7.52
C LYS A 19 12.98 -5.78 8.38
N TYR A 20 13.14 -5.89 9.70
CA TYR A 20 12.04 -6.11 10.67
C TYR A 20 11.30 -4.80 11.01
N GLY A 21 11.71 -3.68 10.43
CA GLY A 21 11.08 -2.38 10.61
C GLY A 21 9.93 -2.14 9.64
N CYS A 22 9.35 -0.95 9.77
CA CYS A 22 8.34 -0.45 8.85
C CYS A 22 8.98 0.19 7.60
N LEU A 23 8.13 0.56 6.63
CA LEU A 23 8.56 1.42 5.53
C LEU A 23 8.98 2.77 6.07
N GLU A 24 10.01 3.38 5.48
CA GLU A 24 10.46 4.74 5.82
C GLU A 24 9.67 5.76 4.98
N GLY A 25 8.34 5.68 5.10
CA GLY A 25 7.44 6.66 4.54
C GLY A 25 7.31 7.90 5.43
N ASP A 26 6.43 8.80 5.03
CA ASP A 26 6.23 10.09 5.68
C ASP A 26 5.48 10.03 7.02
N THR A 27 4.66 9.00 7.25
CA THR A 27 3.84 8.88 8.48
C THR A 27 3.97 7.53 9.16
N GLN A 28 4.82 6.65 8.65
CA GLN A 28 5.01 5.31 9.20
C GLN A 28 5.91 5.38 10.44
N LYS A 29 5.63 4.49 11.39
CA LYS A 29 6.47 4.25 12.58
C LYS A 29 7.83 3.70 12.16
N LEU A 30 8.81 3.71 13.07
CA LEU A 30 10.09 3.04 12.82
C LEU A 30 9.95 1.51 12.88
N GLU A 31 9.20 1.00 13.86
CA GLU A 31 8.98 -0.42 14.10
C GLU A 31 7.49 -0.70 14.36
N PRO A 32 7.00 -1.89 13.97
CA PRO A 32 5.60 -2.24 14.19
C PRO A 32 5.34 -2.45 15.68
N SER A 33 4.23 -1.92 16.17
CA SER A 33 3.77 -2.14 17.55
C SER A 33 2.25 -2.07 17.65
N PRO A 34 1.62 -2.56 18.75
CA PRO A 34 0.17 -2.56 18.90
C PRO A 34 -0.44 -1.15 18.85
N GLU A 35 -1.59 -1.03 18.21
CA GLU A 35 -2.40 0.20 18.08
C GLU A 35 -3.87 -0.13 18.42
N PRO A 36 -4.24 -0.12 19.71
CA PRO A 36 -5.57 -0.57 20.16
C PRO A 36 -6.71 0.38 19.76
N SER A 37 -6.41 1.62 19.40
CA SER A 37 -7.40 2.68 19.14
C SER A 37 -7.71 2.89 17.65
N MET A 38 -7.27 1.99 16.77
CA MET A 38 -7.52 2.09 15.33
C MET A 38 -9.02 2.08 15.02
N ARG A 39 -9.49 3.05 14.23
CA ARG A 39 -10.88 3.17 13.77
C ARG A 39 -11.13 2.43 12.45
N GLU A 40 -10.06 2.21 11.69
CA GLU A 40 -10.01 1.44 10.44
C GLU A 40 -8.64 0.73 10.37
N CYS A 41 -8.43 -0.17 9.41
CA CYS A 41 -7.19 -0.95 9.27
C CYS A 41 -6.95 -1.89 10.46
N THR A 42 -8.02 -2.26 11.18
CA THR A 42 -7.97 -3.01 12.45
C THR A 42 -7.38 -4.42 12.33
N LEU A 43 -7.28 -4.94 11.09
CA LEU A 43 -6.50 -6.13 10.75
C LEU A 43 -5.06 -6.06 11.32
N TYR A 44 -4.49 -4.85 11.40
CA TYR A 44 -3.12 -4.61 11.87
C TYR A 44 -3.03 -4.14 13.32
N SER A 45 -4.15 -4.05 14.07
CA SER A 45 -4.20 -3.49 15.44
C SER A 45 -3.23 -4.12 16.45
N LYS A 46 -2.92 -5.42 16.32
CA LYS A 46 -1.99 -6.10 17.24
C LYS A 46 -0.51 -5.83 16.92
N SER A 47 -0.21 -5.38 15.71
CA SER A 47 1.15 -5.08 15.23
C SER A 47 1.04 -4.22 13.97
N SER A 48 1.15 -2.89 14.14
CA SER A 48 0.90 -1.89 13.10
C SER A 48 2.10 -0.98 12.89
N CYS A 49 2.34 -0.66 11.62
CA CYS A 49 3.30 0.35 11.16
C CYS A 49 2.72 1.77 11.01
N CYS A 50 1.42 1.95 11.16
CA CYS A 50 0.78 3.26 11.22
C CYS A 50 0.30 3.55 12.64
N TYR A 51 0.15 4.83 12.99
CA TYR A 51 -0.50 5.27 14.22
C TYR A 51 -2.03 5.26 14.06
N ALA A 52 -2.77 5.16 15.18
CA ALA A 52 -4.24 5.16 15.14
C ALA A 52 -4.86 6.44 14.54
N ASP A 53 -4.22 7.60 14.67
CA ASP A 53 -4.69 8.89 14.14
C ASP A 53 -4.82 8.90 12.60
N PHE A 54 -3.92 8.21 11.90
CA PHE A 54 -4.01 7.99 10.46
C PHE A 54 -5.33 7.30 10.10
N THR A 55 -5.73 6.29 10.88
CA THR A 55 -6.91 5.47 10.59
C THR A 55 -8.23 6.24 10.76
N GLU A 56 -8.23 7.37 11.49
CA GLU A 56 -9.41 8.21 11.65
C GLU A 56 -9.88 8.81 10.32
N GLN A 57 -8.95 9.10 9.41
CA GLN A 57 -9.25 9.60 8.06
C GLN A 57 -10.03 8.61 7.21
N LEU A 58 -9.93 7.32 7.54
CA LEU A 58 -10.58 6.23 6.83
C LEU A 58 -11.84 5.71 7.55
N ALA A 59 -12.15 6.24 8.74
CA ALA A 59 -13.20 5.71 9.60
C ALA A 59 -14.63 5.94 9.06
N HIS A 60 -14.81 7.00 8.27
CA HIS A 60 -16.11 7.39 7.73
C HIS A 60 -16.15 7.21 6.22
N SER A 61 -17.31 6.77 5.73
CA SER A 61 -17.63 6.71 4.31
C SER A 61 -18.71 7.77 4.02
N PRO A 62 -18.59 8.56 2.95
CA PRO A 62 -17.56 8.50 1.93
C PRO A 62 -16.17 9.01 2.37
N VAL A 63 -15.11 8.35 1.92
CA VAL A 63 -13.74 8.85 2.04
C VAL A 63 -13.50 9.85 0.91
N ILE A 64 -13.38 11.13 1.28
CA ILE A 64 -13.18 12.23 0.32
C ILE A 64 -11.69 12.48 0.08
N LYS A 65 -10.90 12.51 1.16
CA LYS A 65 -9.50 12.90 1.14
C LYS A 65 -8.74 12.10 2.20
N VAL A 66 -7.59 11.56 1.81
CA VAL A 66 -6.61 10.96 2.71
C VAL A 66 -5.32 11.77 2.59
N ARG A 67 -4.94 12.42 3.68
CA ARG A 67 -3.88 13.44 3.72
C ARG A 67 -4.11 14.52 2.67
N ASN A 68 -3.28 14.58 1.63
CA ASN A 68 -3.42 15.55 0.54
C ASN A 68 -4.08 14.98 -0.73
N SER A 69 -4.40 13.68 -0.74
CA SER A 69 -4.95 12.99 -1.90
C SER A 69 -6.47 12.87 -1.81
N TYR A 70 -7.18 13.53 -2.71
CA TYR A 70 -8.61 13.36 -2.91
C TYR A 70 -8.92 12.09 -3.70
N TRP A 71 -9.84 11.29 -3.18
CA TRP A 71 -10.29 10.05 -3.79
C TRP A 71 -11.51 10.25 -4.69
N ASN A 72 -12.14 11.42 -4.64
CA ASN A 72 -13.39 11.72 -5.34
C ASN A 72 -13.22 12.64 -6.56
N ARG A 73 -12.03 12.72 -7.16
CA ARG A 73 -11.74 13.65 -8.28
C ARG A 73 -12.61 13.41 -9.52
N CYS A 74 -13.11 12.19 -9.70
CA CYS A 74 -14.03 11.82 -10.78
C CYS A 74 -15.44 11.47 -10.29
N GLY A 75 -15.81 11.95 -9.10
CA GLY A 75 -17.05 11.59 -8.43
C GLY A 75 -16.80 10.70 -7.21
N GLN A 76 -17.86 10.48 -6.43
CA GLN A 76 -17.79 9.64 -5.24
C GLN A 76 -17.61 8.18 -5.65
N LEU A 77 -16.57 7.51 -5.11
CA LEU A 77 -16.41 6.07 -5.31
C LEU A 77 -17.61 5.31 -4.73
N SER A 78 -18.03 4.26 -5.42
CA SER A 78 -18.94 3.25 -4.91
C SER A 78 -18.38 2.65 -3.63
N LYS A 79 -19.28 2.18 -2.75
CA LYS A 79 -18.87 1.66 -1.45
C LYS A 79 -17.90 0.47 -1.58
N SER A 80 -18.15 -0.41 -2.54
CA SER A 80 -17.29 -1.56 -2.82
C SER A 80 -15.91 -1.15 -3.33
N CYS A 81 -15.83 -0.17 -4.25
CA CYS A 81 -14.55 0.31 -4.76
C CYS A 81 -13.74 1.03 -3.67
N GLU A 82 -14.41 1.85 -2.85
CA GLU A 82 -13.82 2.50 -1.68
C GLU A 82 -13.24 1.47 -0.71
N ASP A 83 -13.97 0.39 -0.41
CA ASP A 83 -13.50 -0.66 0.53
C ASP A 83 -12.22 -1.34 0.05
N PHE A 84 -12.06 -1.60 -1.25
CA PHE A 84 -10.79 -2.13 -1.78
C PHE A 84 -9.67 -1.11 -1.74
N THR A 85 -9.94 0.15 -2.08
CA THR A 85 -8.96 1.24 -2.00
C THR A 85 -8.47 1.43 -0.56
N LYS A 86 -9.38 1.36 0.43
CA LYS A 86 -9.04 1.36 1.86
C LYS A 86 -8.16 0.17 2.26
N LYS A 87 -8.45 -1.05 1.78
CA LYS A 87 -7.63 -2.23 2.09
C LYS A 87 -6.18 -2.05 1.64
N ILE A 88 -5.97 -1.45 0.46
CA ILE A 88 -4.65 -1.19 -0.09
C ILE A 88 -3.93 -0.07 0.67
N GLU A 89 -4.62 1.03 0.98
CA GLU A 89 -4.06 2.10 1.81
C GLU A 89 -3.67 1.56 3.20
N CYS A 90 -4.55 0.77 3.84
CA CYS A 90 -4.27 0.11 5.11
C CYS A 90 -3.06 -0.84 5.02
N PHE A 91 -2.93 -1.61 3.93
CA PHE A 91 -1.77 -2.47 3.74
C PHE A 91 -0.48 -1.66 3.67
N TYR A 92 -0.44 -0.64 2.81
CA TYR A 92 0.75 0.18 2.62
C TYR A 92 1.17 0.93 3.89
N ARG A 93 0.19 1.48 4.62
CA ARG A 93 0.45 2.31 5.80
C ARG A 93 0.70 1.49 7.05
N CYS A 94 -0.07 0.44 7.27
CA CYS A 94 -0.18 -0.20 8.58
C CYS A 94 0.41 -1.61 8.65
N SER A 95 0.60 -2.30 7.52
CA SER A 95 1.07 -3.69 7.56
C SER A 95 2.48 -3.79 8.17
N PRO A 96 2.68 -4.65 9.19
CA PRO A 96 4.01 -4.90 9.78
C PRO A 96 4.91 -5.70 8.83
N HIS A 97 4.43 -6.03 7.63
CA HIS A 97 5.11 -6.86 6.66
C HIS A 97 5.30 -6.17 5.31
N ALA A 98 4.76 -4.96 5.10
CA ALA A 98 4.92 -4.25 3.83
C ALA A 98 6.41 -4.05 3.46
N ALA A 99 7.26 -3.75 4.44
CA ALA A 99 8.71 -3.58 4.26
C ALA A 99 9.45 -4.83 3.77
N ARG A 100 8.83 -6.02 3.77
CA ARG A 100 9.39 -7.22 3.13
C ARG A 100 9.52 -7.08 1.61
N TRP A 101 8.78 -6.15 1.03
CA TRP A 101 8.76 -5.83 -0.40
C TRP A 101 9.30 -4.42 -0.68
N ILE A 102 10.11 -3.86 0.23
CA ILE A 102 10.68 -2.52 0.08
C ILE A 102 11.45 -2.39 -1.24
N HIS A 103 11.30 -1.26 -1.92
CA HIS A 103 12.07 -0.97 -3.11
C HIS A 103 13.53 -0.69 -2.73
N PRO A 104 14.54 -1.24 -3.45
CA PRO A 104 15.94 -1.15 -3.07
C PRO A 104 16.50 0.28 -3.08
N ASN A 105 15.92 1.15 -3.92
CA ASN A 105 16.36 2.54 -4.08
C ASN A 105 15.40 3.57 -3.46
N ASP A 106 14.30 3.11 -2.85
CA ASP A 106 13.30 3.99 -2.23
C ASP A 106 12.68 3.28 -1.03
N THR A 107 13.04 3.71 0.17
CA THR A 107 12.63 3.06 1.42
C THR A 107 11.18 3.35 1.82
N ALA A 108 10.51 4.29 1.14
CA ALA A 108 9.08 4.55 1.26
C ALA A 108 8.25 3.72 0.28
N ALA A 109 8.86 3.20 -0.79
CA ALA A 109 8.18 2.44 -1.83
C ALA A 109 8.24 0.91 -1.61
N ILE A 110 7.28 0.22 -2.22
CA ILE A 110 7.21 -1.24 -2.27
C ILE A 110 7.13 -1.71 -3.72
N GLN A 111 7.64 -2.89 -4.00
CA GLN A 111 7.62 -3.50 -5.32
C GLN A 111 7.33 -5.00 -5.24
N ALA A 112 6.64 -5.53 -6.26
CA ALA A 112 6.38 -6.96 -6.42
C ALA A 112 5.70 -7.61 -5.19
N VAL A 113 4.76 -6.90 -4.54
CA VAL A 113 3.88 -7.50 -3.53
C VAL A 113 2.97 -8.53 -4.22
N PRO A 114 2.97 -9.82 -3.80
CA PRO A 114 2.18 -10.86 -4.42
C PRO A 114 0.73 -10.78 -3.93
N LEU A 115 -0.08 -9.97 -4.60
CA LEU A 115 -1.52 -9.97 -4.36
C LEU A 115 -2.14 -11.25 -4.92
N CYS A 116 -3.10 -11.82 -4.19
CA CYS A 116 -3.90 -12.92 -4.71
C CYS A 116 -4.64 -12.46 -5.96
N GLN A 117 -4.67 -13.30 -7.00
CA GLN A 117 -5.37 -12.98 -8.25
C GLN A 117 -6.85 -12.66 -8.00
N SER A 118 -7.54 -13.48 -7.20
CA SER A 118 -8.94 -13.25 -6.85
C SER A 118 -9.18 -11.90 -6.19
N PHE A 119 -8.25 -11.42 -5.36
CA PHE A 119 -8.36 -10.08 -4.77
C PHE A 119 -8.30 -8.98 -5.83
N CYS A 120 -7.43 -9.15 -6.83
CA CYS A 120 -7.30 -8.18 -7.93
C CYS A 120 -8.55 -8.21 -8.83
N ASP A 121 -9.06 -9.39 -9.13
CA ASP A 121 -10.27 -9.58 -9.93
C ASP A 121 -11.50 -8.97 -9.22
N ASP A 122 -11.67 -9.23 -7.93
CA ASP A 122 -12.77 -8.68 -7.12
C ASP A 122 -12.64 -7.15 -6.98
N TRP A 123 -11.42 -6.61 -6.85
CA TRP A 123 -11.20 -5.18 -6.82
C TRP A 123 -11.59 -4.53 -8.15
N TYR A 124 -11.15 -5.10 -9.26
CA TYR A 124 -11.53 -4.62 -10.59
C TYR A 124 -13.05 -4.64 -10.76
N GLU A 125 -13.72 -5.75 -10.45
CA GLU A 125 -15.17 -5.87 -10.56
C GLU A 125 -15.91 -4.85 -9.67
N ALA A 126 -15.37 -4.58 -8.48
CA ALA A 126 -15.93 -3.59 -7.56
C ALA A 126 -15.81 -2.14 -8.07
N CYS A 127 -14.82 -1.83 -8.90
CA CYS A 127 -14.53 -0.48 -9.38
C CYS A 127 -14.85 -0.24 -10.86
N LYS A 128 -15.12 -1.27 -11.67
CA LYS A 128 -15.15 -1.17 -13.15
C LYS A 128 -16.06 -0.08 -13.73
N ASP A 129 -17.13 0.28 -13.02
CA ASP A 129 -18.10 1.32 -13.41
C ASP A 129 -17.92 2.64 -12.64
N ASP A 130 -17.04 2.68 -11.63
CA ASP A 130 -16.54 3.93 -11.04
C ASP A 130 -15.68 4.68 -12.06
N SER A 131 -15.55 6.00 -11.88
CA SER A 131 -14.79 6.85 -12.79
C SER A 131 -13.46 7.31 -12.21
N ILE A 132 -12.48 7.50 -13.08
CA ILE A 132 -11.10 7.85 -12.74
C ILE A 132 -10.43 8.58 -13.91
N CYS A 133 -9.42 9.40 -13.64
CA CYS A 133 -8.69 10.19 -14.63
C CYS A 133 -7.19 9.87 -14.71
N VAL A 134 -6.71 8.88 -13.96
CA VAL A 134 -5.29 8.50 -13.87
C VAL A 134 -5.14 6.99 -14.03
N ARG A 135 -4.08 6.53 -14.72
CA ARG A 135 -3.76 5.10 -14.78
C ARG A 135 -2.92 4.71 -13.56
N ASN A 136 -1.95 5.54 -13.21
CA ASN A 136 -1.11 5.39 -12.04
C ASN A 136 -1.47 6.42 -10.95
N TRP A 137 -2.09 5.93 -9.87
CA TRP A 137 -2.56 6.74 -8.74
C TRP A 137 -1.44 7.44 -7.94
N LEU A 138 -0.19 7.07 -8.16
CA LEU A 138 0.97 7.64 -7.47
C LEU A 138 1.64 8.76 -8.28
N THR A 139 1.53 8.75 -9.61
CA THR A 139 2.38 9.59 -10.47
C THR A 139 1.63 10.42 -11.51
N ASP A 140 0.44 10.01 -11.97
CA ASP A 140 -0.24 10.66 -13.10
C ASP A 140 -1.14 11.84 -12.67
N TRP A 141 -0.87 12.45 -11.51
CA TRP A 141 -1.63 13.59 -11.00
C TRP A 141 -0.92 14.91 -11.25
N GLU A 142 -1.68 15.97 -11.54
CA GLU A 142 -1.22 17.34 -11.40
C GLU A 142 -1.33 17.76 -9.93
N TRP A 143 -0.29 18.34 -9.35
CA TRP A 143 -0.29 18.74 -7.93
C TRP A 143 -0.31 20.27 -7.81
N ASP A 144 -1.29 20.81 -7.09
CA ASP A 144 -1.37 22.27 -6.89
C ASP A 144 -0.38 22.79 -5.84
N GLU A 145 -0.32 24.11 -5.65
CA GLU A 145 0.56 24.76 -4.67
C GLU A 145 0.29 24.31 -3.22
N ARG A 146 -0.88 23.74 -2.92
CA ARG A 146 -1.24 23.19 -1.61
C ARG A 146 -0.92 21.69 -1.51
N GLY A 147 -0.34 21.12 -2.57
CA GLY A 147 0.00 19.71 -2.68
C GLY A 147 -1.23 18.82 -2.84
N GLU A 148 -2.34 19.32 -3.39
CA GLU A 148 -3.53 18.50 -3.67
C GLU A 148 -3.50 17.98 -5.11
N ASN A 149 -3.89 16.71 -5.31
CA ASN A 149 -3.90 16.05 -6.63
C ASN A 149 -5.06 16.54 -7.49
N HIS A 150 -4.88 16.74 -8.80
CA HIS A 150 -5.92 17.17 -9.74
C HIS A 150 -5.83 16.36 -11.04
N CYS A 151 -6.97 16.15 -11.69
CA CYS A 151 -7.01 15.48 -12.98
C CYS A 151 -6.49 16.40 -14.09
N GLU A 152 -5.56 15.92 -14.90
CA GLU A 152 -5.26 16.51 -16.20
C GLU A 152 -6.19 15.95 -17.30
N ASN A 153 -6.52 14.65 -17.20
CA ASN A 153 -7.33 13.93 -18.17
C ASN A 153 -8.82 13.92 -17.85
N LYS A 154 -9.63 13.53 -18.84
CA LYS A 154 -11.06 13.30 -18.65
C LYS A 154 -11.28 12.09 -17.74
N CYS A 155 -12.30 12.19 -16.89
CA CYS A 155 -12.80 11.07 -16.12
C CYS A 155 -13.46 10.04 -17.05
N ILE A 156 -13.00 8.80 -16.97
CA ILE A 156 -13.54 7.64 -17.70
C ILE A 156 -13.80 6.50 -16.72
N PRO A 157 -14.68 5.54 -17.04
CA PRO A 157 -14.88 4.34 -16.23
C PRO A 157 -13.57 3.54 -16.07
N TYR A 158 -13.34 2.93 -14.90
CA TYR A 158 -12.14 2.11 -14.64
C TYR A 158 -11.90 1.03 -15.69
N ARG A 159 -12.96 0.42 -16.22
CA ARG A 159 -12.88 -0.60 -17.28
C ARG A 159 -12.28 -0.10 -18.60
N GLU A 160 -12.21 1.22 -18.79
CA GLU A 160 -11.69 1.88 -19.99
C GLU A 160 -10.25 2.38 -19.81
N VAL A 161 -9.68 2.24 -18.61
CA VAL A 161 -8.39 2.85 -18.24
C VAL A 161 -7.19 2.17 -18.83
#